data_AF-A0A7V4G7B6-F1
#
_entry.id   AF-A0A7V4G7B6-F1
#
_cell.length_a   1.000
_cell.length_b   1.000
_cell.length_c   1.000
_cell.angle_alpha   90.00
_cell.angle_beta   90.00
_cell.angle_gamma   90.00
#
_symmetry.space_group_name_H-M   'P 1'
#
loop_
_entity.id
_entity.type
_entity.pdbx_description
1 polymer ?
#
loop_
_entity_poly.entity_id
_entity_poly.type
_entity_poly.pdbx_seq_one_letter_code
_entity_poly.pdbx_strand_id
1 'polypeptide(L)'
;MPNCIYNPQSVADELFRVIKASRLTGSVRAVLLTTPDRQHALSLIRKTVLECECPLYHFTVAGRRRYDAGKHRWEREGGEANQPPELLRCAGDLRNGGVVVLEDLAPFLRDEGGDLQMRMTLAQMLAAEDPRPSLVLIFVEPPGAENRLPATLADQFVRLEVPYPRAEELEFIAKQELAAACHRAQIEAEADWIKQQAQRLATG
;
A
#
# COMPACT_ATOMS: atom_id res chain seq x y z
N MET A 1 -5.50 -20.13 20.58
CA MET A 1 -5.01 -18.87 19.99
C MET A 1 -6.02 -17.79 20.34
N PRO A 2 -5.63 -16.60 20.80
CA PRO A 2 -6.62 -15.57 21.07
C PRO A 2 -7.20 -15.12 19.73
N ASN A 3 -8.53 -15.19 19.62
CA ASN A 3 -9.28 -14.66 18.48
C ASN A 3 -9.03 -13.16 18.40
N CYS A 4 -8.09 -12.75 17.54
CA CYS A 4 -7.92 -11.35 17.19
C CYS A 4 -9.10 -10.98 16.31
N ILE A 5 -10.06 -10.24 16.89
CA ILE A 5 -11.13 -9.61 16.12
C ILE A 5 -10.44 -8.59 15.21
N TYR A 6 -10.20 -8.96 13.95
CA TYR A 6 -9.64 -8.05 12.96
C TYR A 6 -10.51 -6.79 12.87
N ASN A 7 -9.87 -5.63 12.99
CA ASN A 7 -10.46 -4.32 12.79
C ASN A 7 -9.66 -3.60 11.68
N PRO A 8 -10.22 -3.32 10.49
CA PRO A 8 -9.53 -2.58 9.44
C PRO A 8 -9.05 -1.20 9.90
N GLN A 9 -9.77 -0.59 10.85
CA GLN A 9 -9.33 0.65 11.48
C GLN A 9 -7.97 0.45 12.16
N SER A 10 -7.70 -0.71 12.77
CA SER A 10 -6.39 -0.94 13.38
C SER A 10 -5.25 -0.97 12.37
N VAL A 11 -5.47 -1.46 11.14
CA VAL A 11 -4.43 -1.45 10.10
C VAL A 11 -4.24 -0.03 9.55
N ALA A 12 -5.33 0.68 9.28
CA ALA A 12 -5.27 2.07 8.84
C ALA A 12 -4.63 2.98 9.89
N ASP A 13 -4.96 2.80 11.17
CA ASP A 13 -4.41 3.52 12.31
C ASP A 13 -2.92 3.22 12.47
N GLU A 14 -2.52 1.96 12.34
CA GLU A 14 -1.11 1.58 12.44
C GLU A 14 -0.30 2.17 11.28
N LEU A 15 -0.82 2.07 10.06
CA LEU A 15 -0.18 2.69 8.90
C LEU A 15 -0.10 4.22 9.06
N PHE A 16 -1.15 4.87 9.56
CA PHE A 16 -1.16 6.29 9.88
C PHE A 16 -0.05 6.64 10.89
N ARG A 17 0.06 5.86 11.98
CA ARG A 17 1.12 6.03 12.98
C ARG A 17 2.51 5.90 12.38
N VAL A 18 2.75 4.90 11.53
CA VAL A 18 4.04 4.71 10.84
C VAL A 18 4.39 5.91 9.96
N ILE A 19 3.43 6.40 9.15
CA ILE A 19 3.63 7.56 8.27
C ILE A 19 3.94 8.81 9.10
N LYS A 20 3.16 9.09 10.15
CA LYS A 20 3.41 10.24 11.02
C LYS A 20 4.75 10.13 11.74
N ALA A 21 5.11 8.96 12.26
CA ALA A 21 6.40 8.73 12.92
C ALA A 21 7.57 8.98 11.96
N SER A 22 7.55 8.41 10.76
CA SER A 22 8.57 8.66 9.72
C SER A 22 8.72 10.15 9.40
N ARG A 23 7.59 10.89 9.32
CA ARG A 23 7.60 12.34 9.07
C ARG A 23 8.21 13.14 10.20
N LEU A 24 7.90 12.79 11.44
CA LEU A 24 8.41 13.48 12.62
C LEU A 24 9.92 13.26 12.79
N THR A 25 10.41 12.06 12.47
CA THR A 25 11.83 11.70 12.66
C THR A 25 12.68 11.90 11.41
N GLY A 26 12.09 12.20 10.24
CA GLY A 26 12.83 12.29 8.97
C GLY A 26 13.50 10.97 8.58
N SER A 27 12.87 9.84 8.92
CA SER A 27 13.47 8.51 8.74
C SER A 27 12.78 7.71 7.65
N VAL A 28 13.51 6.75 7.06
CA VAL A 28 12.92 5.74 6.18
C VAL A 28 12.27 4.63 7.03
N ARG A 29 11.11 4.14 6.63
CA ARG A 29 10.44 2.97 7.23
C ARG A 29 10.08 1.96 6.15
N ALA A 30 10.24 0.68 6.44
CA ALA A 30 9.73 -0.40 5.61
C ALA A 30 8.50 -1.03 6.28
N VAL A 31 7.47 -1.24 5.48
CA VAL A 31 6.23 -1.93 5.87
C VAL A 31 6.06 -3.10 4.92
N LEU A 32 5.89 -4.30 5.48
CA LEU A 32 5.39 -5.45 4.74
C LEU A 32 3.89 -5.51 4.99
N LEU A 33 3.10 -5.33 3.94
CA LEU A 33 1.65 -5.47 3.98
C LEU A 33 1.28 -6.74 3.20
N THR A 34 0.83 -7.76 3.92
CA THR A 34 0.35 -8.99 3.29
C THR A 34 -1.16 -8.96 3.15
N THR A 35 -1.66 -9.41 1.99
CA THR A 35 -3.08 -9.39 1.69
C THR A 35 -3.47 -10.42 0.65
N PRO A 36 -4.62 -11.10 0.78
CA PRO A 36 -5.17 -11.89 -0.29
C PRO A 36 -5.96 -11.04 -1.31
N ASP A 37 -6.30 -9.78 -0.97
CA ASP A 37 -6.98 -8.82 -1.85
C ASP A 37 -6.15 -7.54 -2.03
N ARG A 38 -5.33 -7.57 -3.09
CA ARG A 38 -4.46 -6.46 -3.48
C ARG A 38 -5.24 -5.16 -3.72
N GLN A 39 -6.39 -5.22 -4.35
CA GLN A 39 -7.14 -4.01 -4.70
C GLN A 39 -7.71 -3.34 -3.44
N HIS A 40 -8.22 -4.13 -2.51
CA HIS A 40 -8.66 -3.64 -1.21
C HIS A 40 -7.52 -2.99 -0.43
N ALA A 41 -6.36 -3.65 -0.33
CA ALA A 41 -5.18 -3.10 0.33
C ALA A 41 -4.70 -1.78 -0.29
N LEU A 42 -4.59 -1.69 -1.61
CA LEU A 42 -4.22 -0.46 -2.31
C LEU A 42 -5.22 0.68 -2.04
N SER A 43 -6.52 0.36 -1.95
CA SER A 43 -7.55 1.34 -1.61
C SER A 43 -7.41 1.84 -0.17
N LEU A 44 -7.14 0.94 0.78
CA LEU A 44 -6.89 1.27 2.18
C LEU A 44 -5.65 2.16 2.31
N ILE A 45 -4.51 1.74 1.74
CA ILE A 45 -3.27 2.53 1.72
C ILE A 45 -3.56 3.93 1.16
N ARG A 46 -4.22 4.01 0.01
CA ARG A 46 -4.53 5.31 -0.62
C ARG A 46 -5.34 6.21 0.32
N LYS A 47 -6.41 5.69 0.94
CA LYS A 47 -7.24 6.46 1.87
C LYS A 47 -6.40 6.98 3.04
N THR A 48 -5.63 6.11 3.70
CA THR A 48 -4.78 6.47 4.85
C THR A 48 -3.69 7.49 4.48
N VAL A 49 -3.04 7.33 3.33
CA VAL A 49 -1.97 8.22 2.89
C VAL A 49 -2.50 9.61 2.52
N LEU A 50 -3.69 9.69 1.91
CA LEU A 50 -4.35 10.95 1.62
C LEU A 50 -4.73 11.71 2.89
N GLU A 51 -5.22 11.00 3.92
CA GLU A 51 -5.50 11.57 5.24
C GLU A 51 -4.22 12.09 5.93
N CYS A 52 -3.07 11.45 5.65
CA CYS A 52 -1.78 11.93 6.13
C CYS A 52 -1.23 13.14 5.34
N GLU A 53 -1.90 13.58 4.27
CA GLU A 53 -1.45 14.63 3.35
C GLU A 53 -0.04 14.37 2.80
N CYS A 54 0.24 13.12 2.44
CA CYS A 54 1.54 12.69 1.94
C CYS A 54 1.49 12.36 0.45
N PRO A 55 2.56 12.61 -0.32
CA PRO A 55 2.67 12.09 -1.68
C PRO A 55 2.58 10.56 -1.68
N LEU A 56 1.71 10.02 -2.54
CA LEU A 56 1.56 8.58 -2.75
C LEU A 56 2.11 8.19 -4.11
N TYR A 57 3.04 7.25 -4.10
CA TYR A 57 3.63 6.64 -5.30
C TYR A 57 3.28 5.18 -5.35
N HIS A 58 3.19 4.66 -6.56
CA HIS A 58 2.96 3.25 -6.82
C HIS A 58 3.91 2.79 -7.92
N PHE A 59 4.87 1.99 -7.52
CA PHE A 59 5.99 1.51 -8.33
C PHE A 59 5.85 0.00 -8.51
N THR A 60 5.70 -0.43 -9.76
CA THR A 60 5.65 -1.83 -10.15
C THR A 60 6.58 -2.05 -11.34
N VAL A 61 6.83 -3.30 -11.71
CA VAL A 61 7.59 -3.64 -12.92
C VAL A 61 6.93 -3.11 -14.21
N ALA A 62 5.63 -2.81 -14.17
CA ALA A 62 4.90 -2.22 -15.30
C ALA A 62 5.05 -0.70 -15.39
N GLY A 63 5.53 -0.04 -14.33
CA GLY A 63 5.83 1.38 -14.36
C GLY A 63 5.69 2.08 -13.01
N ARG A 64 5.92 3.39 -13.07
CA ARG A 64 5.92 4.28 -11.91
C ARG A 64 4.88 5.38 -12.10
N ARG A 65 4.09 5.58 -11.05
CA ARG A 65 3.02 6.56 -11.03
C ARG A 65 2.89 7.23 -9.68
N ARG A 66 2.43 8.47 -9.68
CA ARG A 66 2.10 9.27 -8.50
C ARG A 66 0.60 9.54 -8.50
N TYR A 67 -0.03 9.45 -7.34
CA TYR A 67 -1.45 9.77 -7.22
C TYR A 67 -1.64 11.29 -7.13
N ASP A 68 -2.41 11.86 -8.05
CA ASP A 68 -2.87 13.24 -7.99
C ASP A 68 -4.21 13.26 -7.24
N ALA A 69 -4.16 13.74 -5.99
CA ALA A 69 -5.33 13.84 -5.12
C ALA A 69 -6.37 14.84 -5.64
N GLY A 70 -5.95 15.91 -6.32
CA GLY A 70 -6.85 16.92 -6.87
C GLY A 70 -7.61 16.44 -8.11
N LYS A 71 -7.01 15.52 -8.88
CA LYS A 71 -7.62 14.94 -10.09
C LYS A 71 -8.15 13.51 -9.87
N HIS A 72 -8.01 12.97 -8.67
CA HIS A 72 -8.37 11.60 -8.31
C HIS A 72 -7.84 10.54 -9.28
N ARG A 73 -6.62 10.72 -9.80
CA ARG A 73 -6.04 9.83 -10.82
C ARG A 73 -4.56 9.59 -10.61
N TRP A 74 -4.07 8.50 -11.19
CA TRP A 74 -2.65 8.24 -11.28
C TRP A 74 -2.04 8.98 -12.48
N GLU A 75 -0.90 9.62 -12.26
CA GLU A 75 -0.10 10.26 -13.30
C GLU A 75 1.27 9.58 -13.39
N ARG A 76 1.84 9.49 -14.59
CA ARG A 76 3.16 8.87 -14.80
C ARG A 76 4.23 9.66 -14.04
N GLU A 77 5.10 8.94 -13.33
CA GLU A 77 6.19 9.52 -12.54
C GLU A 77 7.55 9.04 -13.10
N GLY A 78 8.33 9.97 -13.68
CA GLY A 78 9.66 9.68 -14.22
C GLY A 78 9.69 8.76 -15.45
N GLY A 79 10.88 8.23 -15.75
CA GLY A 79 11.15 7.30 -16.87
C GLY A 79 10.81 5.84 -16.56
N GLU A 80 10.94 4.98 -17.57
CA GLU A 80 10.76 3.52 -17.44
C GLU A 80 11.84 2.95 -16.53
N ALA A 81 11.43 2.40 -15.39
CA ALA A 81 12.25 1.62 -14.49
C ALA A 81 11.54 0.27 -14.37
N ASN A 82 12.05 -0.73 -15.07
CA ASN A 82 11.33 -1.98 -15.30
C ASN A 82 11.95 -3.14 -14.48
N GLN A 83 13.00 -2.85 -13.71
CA GLN A 83 13.74 -3.81 -12.90
C GLN A 83 13.54 -3.55 -11.40
N PRO A 84 13.30 -4.57 -10.56
CA PRO A 84 13.06 -4.42 -9.11
C PRO A 84 14.11 -3.60 -8.34
N PRO A 85 15.43 -3.79 -8.53
CA PRO A 85 16.44 -3.00 -7.81
C PRO A 85 16.38 -1.52 -8.21
N GLU A 86 16.04 -1.24 -9.48
CA GLU A 86 15.91 0.12 -9.99
C GLU A 86 14.67 0.83 -9.41
N LEU A 87 13.56 0.11 -9.23
CA LEU A 87 12.37 0.66 -8.57
C LEU A 87 12.67 1.12 -7.14
N LEU A 88 13.42 0.31 -6.38
CA LEU A 88 13.83 0.67 -5.03
C LEU A 88 14.78 1.87 -5.03
N ARG A 89 15.76 1.90 -5.94
CA ARG A 89 16.66 3.05 -6.11
C ARG A 89 15.88 4.32 -6.44
N CYS A 90 14.93 4.24 -7.37
CA CYS A 90 14.05 5.36 -7.73
C CYS A 90 13.23 5.85 -6.53
N ALA A 91 12.80 4.96 -5.63
CA ALA A 91 12.11 5.34 -4.40
C ALA A 91 13.04 6.10 -3.46
N GLY A 92 14.30 5.65 -3.34
CA GLY A 92 15.32 6.33 -2.53
C GLY A 92 15.74 7.71 -3.07
N ASP A 93 15.63 7.95 -4.37
CA ASP A 93 15.97 9.21 -5.01
C ASP A 93 14.89 10.31 -4.85
N LEU A 94 13.74 9.99 -4.23
CA LEU A 94 12.63 10.94 -4.03
C LEU A 94 13.00 12.05 -3.03
N ARG A 95 13.23 13.26 -3.55
CA ARG A 95 13.60 14.44 -2.74
C ARG A 95 12.52 14.94 -1.79
N ASN A 96 11.26 14.67 -2.10
CA ASN A 96 10.12 15.15 -1.31
C ASN A 96 9.62 14.10 -0.31
N GLY A 97 10.25 12.93 -0.26
CA GLY A 97 9.76 11.81 0.53
C GLY A 97 8.37 11.34 0.10
N GLY A 98 7.63 10.75 1.04
CA GLY A 98 6.26 10.28 0.86
C GLY A 98 6.11 8.78 1.12
N VAL A 99 5.08 8.20 0.53
CA VAL A 99 4.75 6.78 0.68
C VAL A 99 4.87 6.12 -0.68
N VAL A 100 5.69 5.08 -0.79
CA VAL A 100 5.90 4.33 -2.03
C VAL A 100 5.39 2.92 -1.85
N VAL A 101 4.38 2.57 -2.63
CA VAL A 101 3.89 1.19 -2.73
C VAL A 101 4.74 0.44 -3.76
N LEU A 102 5.30 -0.68 -3.34
CA LEU A 102 6.10 -1.63 -4.12
C LEU A 102 5.34 -2.96 -4.16
N GLU A 103 4.89 -3.38 -5.34
CA GLU A 103 4.13 -4.62 -5.50
C GLU A 103 5.03 -5.79 -5.93
N ASP A 104 4.84 -6.93 -5.29
CA ASP A 104 5.47 -8.22 -5.65
C ASP A 104 7.01 -8.15 -5.73
N LEU A 105 7.65 -7.35 -4.87
CA LEU A 105 9.10 -7.14 -4.84
C LEU A 105 9.82 -7.89 -3.71
N ALA A 106 9.12 -8.41 -2.70
CA ALA A 106 9.71 -9.19 -1.61
C ALA A 106 10.49 -10.44 -2.09
N PRO A 107 10.10 -11.17 -3.16
CA PRO A 107 10.91 -12.26 -3.70
C PRO A 107 12.33 -11.85 -4.13
N PHE A 108 12.58 -10.57 -4.41
CA PHE A 108 13.91 -10.07 -4.74
C PHE A 108 14.70 -9.69 -3.49
N LEU A 109 14.07 -9.61 -2.32
CA LEU A 109 14.72 -9.29 -1.06
C LEU A 109 15.20 -10.51 -0.26
N ARG A 110 14.80 -11.73 -0.62
CA ARG A 110 15.21 -12.96 0.09
C ARG A 110 16.73 -13.15 0.09
N ASP A 111 17.26 -13.79 1.12
CA ASP A 111 18.70 -14.06 1.25
C ASP A 111 19.21 -14.99 0.13
N GLU A 112 18.48 -16.09 -0.11
CA GLU A 112 18.82 -17.07 -1.15
C GLU A 112 18.01 -16.85 -2.43
N GLY A 113 18.70 -16.60 -3.55
CA GLY A 113 18.06 -16.42 -4.86
C GLY A 113 17.31 -15.08 -5.03
N GLY A 114 17.51 -14.13 -4.11
CA GLY A 114 17.13 -12.72 -4.27
C GLY A 114 18.29 -11.86 -4.79
N ASP A 115 18.03 -10.58 -5.01
CA ASP A 115 18.98 -9.60 -5.54
C ASP A 115 19.81 -8.95 -4.42
N LEU A 116 21.13 -9.15 -4.46
CA LEU A 116 22.05 -8.59 -3.46
C LEU A 116 22.04 -7.05 -3.45
N GLN A 117 22.00 -6.43 -4.63
CA GLN A 117 22.05 -4.98 -4.74
C GLN A 117 20.78 -4.34 -4.16
N MET A 118 19.62 -4.95 -4.37
CA MET A 118 18.36 -4.51 -3.79
C MET A 118 18.39 -4.62 -2.25
N ARG A 119 18.89 -5.73 -1.70
CA ARG A 119 19.05 -5.89 -0.24
C ARG A 119 20.00 -4.84 0.35
N MET A 120 21.15 -4.62 -0.29
CA MET A 120 22.12 -3.60 0.14
C MET A 120 21.53 -2.18 0.08
N THR A 121 20.79 -1.87 -1.00
CA THR A 121 20.13 -0.57 -1.16
C THR A 121 19.09 -0.36 -0.05
N LEU A 122 18.25 -1.37 0.22
CA LEU A 122 17.26 -1.28 1.30
C LEU A 122 17.94 -1.12 2.67
N ALA A 123 18.98 -1.91 2.95
CA ALA A 123 19.74 -1.82 4.19
C ALA A 123 20.32 -0.41 4.40
N GLN A 124 20.91 0.19 3.36
CA GLN A 124 21.43 1.55 3.40
C GLN A 124 20.33 2.59 3.60
N MET A 125 19.16 2.40 3.00
CA MET A 125 18.02 3.30 3.20
C MET A 125 17.50 3.25 4.64
N LEU A 126 17.42 2.07 5.25
CA LEU A 126 16.90 1.87 6.59
C LEU A 126 17.91 2.22 7.69
N ALA A 127 19.21 2.04 7.43
CA ALA A 127 20.28 2.33 8.38
C ALA A 127 20.66 3.83 8.46
N ALA A 128 20.21 4.66 7.51
CA ALA A 128 20.70 6.03 7.36
C ALA A 128 20.48 6.88 8.64
N GLU A 129 21.59 7.34 9.22
CA GLU A 129 21.64 8.35 10.30
C GLU A 129 21.48 9.78 9.77
N ASP A 130 21.70 9.98 8.47
CA ASP A 130 21.55 11.28 7.82
C ASP A 130 20.07 11.66 7.64
N PRO A 131 19.70 12.93 7.84
CA PRO A 131 18.36 13.42 7.62
C PRO A 131 17.97 13.23 6.15
N ARG A 132 17.09 12.26 5.89
CA ARG A 132 16.47 12.03 4.59
C ARG A 132 15.05 12.58 4.58
N PRO A 133 14.50 12.89 3.39
CA PRO A 133 13.07 13.10 3.27
C PRO A 133 12.33 11.87 3.83
N SER A 134 11.33 12.11 4.69
CA SER A 134 10.51 11.05 5.27
C SER A 134 9.97 10.12 4.18
N LEU A 135 10.28 8.84 4.27
CA LEU A 135 9.93 7.85 3.26
C LEU A 135 9.37 6.59 3.91
N VAL A 136 8.19 6.17 3.50
CA VAL A 136 7.63 4.87 3.89
C VAL A 136 7.55 3.99 2.64
N LEU A 137 8.28 2.88 2.66
CA LEU A 137 8.23 1.85 1.64
C LEU A 137 7.21 0.79 2.08
N ILE A 138 6.14 0.61 1.30
CA ILE A 138 5.12 -0.41 1.57
C ILE A 138 5.26 -1.52 0.53
N PHE A 139 5.74 -2.67 0.95
CA PHE A 139 5.79 -3.88 0.14
C PHE A 139 4.43 -4.57 0.24
N VAL A 140 3.64 -4.54 -0.83
CA VAL A 140 2.34 -5.21 -0.91
C VAL A 140 2.55 -6.58 -1.53
N GLU A 141 2.25 -7.62 -0.74
CA GLU A 141 2.60 -9.00 -1.06
C GLU A 141 1.45 -9.96 -0.75
N PRO A 142 1.42 -11.15 -1.39
CA PRO A 142 0.49 -12.20 -1.01
C PRO A 142 0.79 -12.74 0.41
N PRO A 143 -0.18 -13.42 1.06
CA PRO A 143 0.03 -14.03 2.36
C PRO A 143 1.20 -15.03 2.35
N GLY A 144 2.00 -15.06 3.42
CA GLY A 144 3.17 -15.94 3.54
C GLY A 144 4.46 -15.36 2.96
N ALA A 145 4.43 -14.13 2.43
CA ALA A 145 5.61 -13.44 1.93
C ALA A 145 6.60 -13.00 3.02
N GLU A 146 6.21 -13.07 4.30
CA GLU A 146 7.09 -12.79 5.45
C GLU A 146 8.35 -13.66 5.42
N ASN A 147 8.23 -14.90 4.93
CA ASN A 147 9.34 -15.85 4.78
C ASN A 147 10.35 -15.45 3.68
N ARG A 148 10.05 -14.41 2.91
CA ARG A 148 10.90 -13.89 1.83
C ARG A 148 11.72 -12.68 2.27
N LEU A 149 11.50 -12.16 3.48
CA LEU A 149 12.31 -11.08 4.01
C LEU A 149 13.72 -11.59 4.34
N PRO A 150 14.77 -10.79 4.07
CA PRO A 150 16.13 -11.16 4.44
C PRO A 150 16.28 -11.10 5.96
N ALA A 151 16.95 -12.10 6.54
CA ALA A 151 17.05 -12.26 7.99
C ALA A 151 17.63 -11.01 8.68
N THR A 152 18.57 -10.32 8.02
CA THR A 152 19.25 -9.13 8.54
C THR A 152 18.36 -7.88 8.62
N LEU A 153 17.28 -7.81 7.83
CA LEU A 153 16.36 -6.67 7.80
C LEU A 153 14.97 -7.01 8.33
N ALA A 154 14.66 -8.29 8.57
CA ALA A 154 13.31 -8.76 8.90
C ALA A 154 12.70 -8.08 10.13
N ASP A 155 13.53 -7.68 11.10
CA ASP A 155 13.10 -6.98 12.32
C ASP A 155 12.90 -5.47 12.12
N GLN A 156 13.35 -4.91 11.00
CA GLN A 156 13.18 -3.50 10.65
C GLN A 156 11.87 -3.23 9.90
N PHE A 157 11.15 -4.29 9.49
CA PHE A 157 9.86 -4.19 8.84
C PHE A 157 8.72 -4.11 9.85
N VAL A 158 7.86 -3.11 9.71
CA VAL A 158 6.53 -3.14 10.30
C VAL A 158 5.68 -4.12 9.50
N ARG A 159 4.98 -5.04 10.16
CA ARG A 159 4.16 -6.07 9.50
C ARG A 159 2.69 -5.76 9.68
N LEU A 160 1.96 -5.65 8.58
CA LEU A 160 0.53 -5.41 8.55
C LEU A 160 -0.14 -6.51 7.72
N GLU A 161 -1.28 -7.00 8.18
CA GLU A 161 -2.10 -7.96 7.44
C GLU A 161 -3.44 -7.29 7.09
N VAL A 162 -3.78 -7.29 5.81
CA VAL A 162 -5.09 -6.88 5.31
C VAL A 162 -5.80 -8.13 4.80
N PRO A 163 -6.69 -8.76 5.58
CA PRO A 163 -7.50 -9.90 5.14
C PRO A 163 -8.53 -9.48 4.08
N TYR A 164 -9.27 -10.47 3.57
CA TYR A 164 -10.44 -10.19 2.76
C TYR A 164 -11.46 -9.34 3.52
N PRO A 165 -12.12 -8.39 2.84
CA PRO A 165 -13.25 -7.69 3.41
C PRO A 165 -14.37 -8.66 3.78
N ARG A 166 -14.99 -8.44 4.95
CA ARG A 166 -16.16 -9.20 5.43
C ARG A 166 -17.41 -8.83 4.63
N ALA A 167 -18.45 -9.65 4.71
CA ALA A 167 -19.71 -9.43 3.99
C ALA A 167 -20.31 -8.02 4.22
N GLU A 168 -20.31 -7.53 5.45
CA GLU A 168 -20.80 -6.17 5.78
C GLU A 168 -19.96 -5.07 5.10
N GLU A 169 -18.64 -5.30 4.98
CA GLU A 169 -17.70 -4.38 4.34
C GLU A 169 -17.86 -4.43 2.81
N LEU A 170 -18.06 -5.62 2.25
CA LEU A 170 -18.39 -5.81 0.85
C LEU A 170 -19.72 -5.13 0.49
N GLU A 171 -20.73 -5.21 1.34
CA GLU A 171 -22.01 -4.50 1.12
C GLU A 171 -21.79 -2.99 1.11
N PHE A 172 -21.02 -2.47 2.07
CA PHE A 172 -20.70 -1.05 2.11
C PHE A 172 -19.93 -0.57 0.87
N ILE A 173 -18.91 -1.33 0.45
CA ILE A 173 -18.11 -1.06 -0.76
C ILE A 173 -19.01 -1.12 -2.00
N ALA A 174 -19.81 -2.17 -2.15
CA ALA A 174 -20.72 -2.36 -3.28
C ALA A 174 -21.73 -1.21 -3.37
N LYS A 175 -22.25 -0.73 -2.24
CA LYS A 175 -23.16 0.43 -2.20
C LYS A 175 -22.47 1.69 -2.72
N GLN A 176 -21.23 1.97 -2.30
CA GLN A 176 -20.48 3.14 -2.77
C GLN A 176 -20.17 3.06 -4.27
N GLU A 177 -19.70 1.90 -4.75
CA GLU A 177 -19.37 1.71 -6.16
C GLU A 177 -20.60 1.76 -7.06
N LEU A 178 -21.72 1.17 -6.65
CA LEU A 178 -23.00 1.27 -7.37
C LEU A 178 -23.49 2.71 -7.45
N ALA A 179 -23.45 3.47 -6.34
CA ALA A 179 -23.84 4.88 -6.35
C ALA A 179 -22.94 5.71 -7.29
N ALA A 180 -21.63 5.48 -7.25
CA ALA A 180 -20.68 6.15 -8.14
C ALA A 180 -20.90 5.75 -9.62
N ALA A 181 -21.20 4.49 -9.89
CA ALA A 181 -21.49 4.00 -11.24
C ALA A 181 -22.80 4.58 -11.80
N CYS A 182 -23.88 4.58 -11.01
CA CYS A 182 -25.16 5.21 -11.39
C CYS A 182 -24.98 6.70 -11.68
N HIS A 183 -24.25 7.42 -10.83
CA HIS A 183 -23.96 8.84 -11.05
C HIS A 183 -23.18 9.08 -12.35
N ARG A 184 -22.11 8.30 -12.61
CA ARG A 184 -21.33 8.39 -13.85
C ARG A 184 -22.16 8.06 -15.10
N ALA A 185 -23.08 7.11 -14.98
CA ALA A 185 -23.96 6.68 -16.06
C ALA A 185 -25.22 7.56 -16.20
N GLN A 186 -25.40 8.57 -15.33
CA GLN A 186 -26.60 9.41 -15.27
C GLN A 186 -27.90 8.59 -15.08
N ILE A 187 -27.82 7.48 -14.34
CA ILE A 187 -28.95 6.64 -13.99
C ILE A 187 -29.48 7.10 -12.64
N GLU A 188 -30.74 7.54 -12.61
CA GLU A 188 -31.46 7.73 -11.35
C GLU A 188 -31.82 6.37 -10.78
N ALA A 189 -31.14 6.00 -9.69
CA ALA A 189 -31.40 4.78 -8.95
C ALA A 189 -31.86 5.13 -7.54
N GLU A 190 -32.96 4.53 -7.10
CA GLU A 190 -33.47 4.71 -5.74
C GLU A 190 -32.48 4.14 -4.71
N ALA A 191 -32.34 4.82 -3.57
CA ALA A 191 -31.40 4.43 -2.52
C ALA A 191 -31.66 3.00 -2.00
N ASP A 192 -32.92 2.59 -1.94
CA ASP A 192 -33.33 1.25 -1.52
C ASP A 192 -32.94 0.18 -2.55
N TRP A 193 -33.05 0.51 -3.85
CA TRP A 193 -32.58 -0.37 -4.91
C TRP A 193 -31.07 -0.57 -4.85
N ILE A 194 -30.30 0.51 -4.67
CA ILE A 194 -28.83 0.43 -4.51
C ILE A 194 -28.46 -0.43 -3.30
N LYS A 195 -29.16 -0.25 -2.17
CA LYS A 195 -28.94 -1.06 -0.96
C LYS A 195 -29.21 -2.55 -1.21
N GLN A 196 -30.33 -2.89 -1.85
CA GLN A 196 -30.66 -4.29 -2.16
C GLN A 196 -29.65 -4.94 -3.12
N GLN A 197 -29.20 -4.22 -4.15
CA GLN A 197 -28.17 -4.75 -5.06
C GLN A 197 -26.82 -4.90 -4.38
N ALA A 198 -26.44 -3.95 -3.53
CA ALA A 198 -25.20 -4.03 -2.75
C ALA A 198 -25.17 -5.27 -1.84
N GLN A 199 -26.27 -5.54 -1.14
CA GLN A 199 -26.39 -6.72 -0.28
C GLN A 199 -26.30 -8.01 -1.11
N ARG A 200 -26.97 -8.07 -2.26
CA ARG A 200 -26.88 -9.21 -3.19
C ARG A 200 -25.45 -9.47 -3.68
N LEU A 201 -24.72 -8.42 -4.05
CA LEU A 201 -23.33 -8.52 -4.52
C LEU A 201 -22.38 -8.96 -3.40
N ALA A 202 -22.67 -8.62 -2.15
CA ALA A 202 -21.84 -8.96 -1.00
C ALA A 202 -22.03 -10.40 -0.50
N THR A 203 -23.18 -11.01 -0.78
CA THR A 203 -23.54 -12.37 -0.33
C THR A 203 -23.54 -13.42 -1.43
N GLY A 204 -23.34 -13.01 -2.68
CA GLY A 204 -23.44 -13.84 -3.89
C GLY A 204 -22.17 -14.60 -4.25
#